data_AF-A0A956GW67-F1
#
_entry.id   AF-A0A956GW67-F1
#
_cell.length_a   1.000
_cell.length_b   1.000
_cell.length_c   1.000
_cell.angle_alpha   90.00
_cell.angle_beta   90.00
_cell.angle_gamma   90.00
#
_symmetry.space_group_name_H-M   'P 1'
#
loop_
_entity.id
_entity.type
_entity.pdbx_description
1 polymer ?
#
loop_
_entity_poly.entity_id
_entity_poly.type
_entity_poly.pdbx_seq_one_letter_code
_entity_poly.pdbx_strand_id
1 'polypeptide(L)'
;MGYAITGKDLEGLSEEQQAAIMESLLLAVAADRKATADEAKLFEDELNAIPWTLAPDKVMKMVMAARDRVFARKTPAEATSLVQQIGERLTDPSLRTKVYHAVATIMLTDHDITDREQQIMKAYGAAFGLERGDIEAIEADLGADLPSPS
;
A
#
# COMPACT_ATOMS: atom_id res chain seq x y z
N MET A 1 -18.60 0.04 3.53
CA MET A 1 -17.97 0.60 2.32
C MET A 1 -17.10 -0.52 1.74
N GLY A 2 -16.90 -0.63 0.43
CA GLY A 2 -16.04 -1.68 -0.12
C GLY A 2 -14.60 -1.16 -0.29
N TYR A 3 -13.63 -1.79 0.36
CA TYR A 3 -12.21 -1.39 0.26
C TYR A 3 -11.44 -2.12 -0.85
N ALA A 4 -12.04 -3.12 -1.48
CA ALA A 4 -11.45 -3.79 -2.63
C ALA A 4 -11.19 -2.80 -3.79
N ILE A 5 -9.99 -2.87 -4.36
CA ILE A 5 -9.63 -2.17 -5.59
C ILE A 5 -10.31 -2.88 -6.76
N THR A 6 -11.15 -2.16 -7.49
CA THR A 6 -11.96 -2.68 -8.59
C THR A 6 -11.44 -2.22 -9.95
N GLY A 7 -11.94 -2.82 -11.03
CA GLY A 7 -11.55 -2.43 -12.39
C GLY A 7 -11.84 -0.96 -12.69
N LYS A 8 -12.93 -0.42 -12.12
CA LYS A 8 -13.28 1.00 -12.24
C LYS A 8 -12.26 1.94 -11.61
N ASP A 9 -11.62 1.49 -10.52
CA ASP A 9 -10.58 2.27 -9.86
C ASP A 9 -9.29 2.32 -10.71
N LEU A 10 -9.10 1.34 -11.60
CA LEU A 10 -7.94 1.26 -12.50
C LEU A 10 -8.21 1.82 -13.90
N GLU A 11 -9.47 2.07 -14.25
CA GLU A 11 -9.86 2.64 -15.53
C GLU A 11 -9.26 4.05 -15.68
N GLY A 12 -8.48 4.24 -16.75
CA GLY A 12 -7.83 5.53 -17.02
C GLY A 12 -6.55 5.79 -16.23
N LEU A 13 -6.13 4.88 -15.33
CA LEU A 13 -4.83 5.00 -14.67
C LEU A 13 -3.69 4.72 -15.65
N SER A 14 -2.66 5.57 -15.58
CA SER A 14 -1.41 5.32 -16.31
C SER A 14 -0.64 4.12 -15.74
N GLU A 15 0.31 3.59 -16.51
CA GLU A 15 1.22 2.54 -16.01
C GLU A 15 1.98 2.99 -14.75
N GLU A 16 2.33 4.27 -14.65
CA GLU A 16 3.03 4.81 -13.46
C GLU A 16 2.14 4.87 -12.21
N GLN A 17 0.83 5.09 -12.40
CA GLN A 17 -0.14 5.09 -11.31
C GLN A 17 -0.42 3.67 -10.83
N GLN A 18 -0.57 2.71 -11.75
CA GLN A 18 -0.68 1.29 -11.38
C GLN A 18 0.60 0.79 -10.71
N ALA A 19 1.77 1.27 -11.15
CA ALA A 19 3.04 0.98 -10.48
C ALA A 19 3.10 1.55 -9.07
N ALA A 20 2.48 2.71 -8.81
CA ALA A 20 2.40 3.27 -7.46
C ALA A 20 1.57 2.38 -6.51
N ILE A 21 0.47 1.79 -6.99
CA ILE A 21 -0.31 0.79 -6.23
C ILE A 21 0.58 -0.43 -5.90
N MET A 22 1.29 -0.96 -6.89
CA MET A 22 2.20 -2.09 -6.70
C MET A 22 3.31 -1.80 -5.68
N GLU A 23 3.94 -0.63 -5.79
CA GLU A 23 4.96 -0.17 -4.85
C GLU A 23 4.41 -0.06 -3.43
N SER A 24 3.14 0.33 -3.28
CA SER A 24 2.50 0.39 -1.97
C SER A 24 2.38 -0.98 -1.31
N LEU A 25 1.86 -1.97 -2.04
CA LEU A 25 1.71 -3.34 -1.54
C LEU A 25 3.08 -3.95 -1.21
N LEU A 26 4.09 -3.74 -2.07
CA LEU A 26 5.45 -4.22 -1.80
C LEU A 26 6.12 -3.52 -0.63
N LEU A 27 5.87 -2.23 -0.43
CA LEU A 27 6.41 -1.49 0.70
C LEU A 27 5.82 -2.01 2.02
N ALA A 28 4.57 -2.49 2.01
CA ALA A 28 3.95 -3.12 3.17
C ALA A 28 4.73 -4.36 3.63
N VAL A 29 5.06 -5.26 2.71
CA VAL A 29 5.83 -6.49 2.97
C VAL A 29 7.30 -6.21 3.30
N ALA A 30 7.87 -5.14 2.73
CA ALA A 30 9.29 -4.81 2.90
C ALA A 30 9.56 -3.87 4.09
N ALA A 31 8.53 -3.50 4.85
CA ALA A 31 8.59 -2.47 5.88
C ALA A 31 9.61 -2.81 6.97
N ASP A 32 9.67 -4.05 7.43
CA ASP A 32 10.58 -4.51 8.48
C ASP A 32 11.90 -5.14 7.94
N ARG A 33 12.01 -5.31 6.61
CA ARG A 33 13.06 -6.03 5.85
C ARG A 33 13.11 -7.54 6.10
N LYS A 34 12.09 -8.14 6.70
CA LYS A 34 11.96 -9.58 6.91
C LYS A 34 10.52 -10.02 6.62
N ALA A 35 10.14 -9.92 5.34
CA ALA A 35 8.91 -10.52 4.83
C ALA A 35 8.71 -11.93 5.38
N THR A 36 7.68 -12.10 6.19
CA THR A 36 7.22 -13.40 6.68
C THR A 36 6.48 -14.15 5.56
N ALA A 37 6.29 -15.46 5.74
CA ALA A 37 5.53 -16.24 4.77
C ALA A 37 4.06 -15.79 4.70
N ASP A 38 3.51 -15.29 5.81
CA ASP A 38 2.11 -14.87 5.89
C ASP A 38 1.90 -13.50 5.22
N GLU A 39 2.81 -12.53 5.43
CA GLU A 39 2.75 -11.25 4.70
C GLU A 39 2.97 -11.41 3.20
N ALA A 40 3.89 -12.31 2.80
CA ALA A 40 4.11 -12.63 1.40
C ALA A 40 2.86 -13.24 0.76
N LYS A 41 2.15 -14.11 1.50
CA LYS A 41 0.90 -14.70 1.04
C LYS A 41 -0.22 -13.65 0.93
N LEU A 42 -0.39 -12.77 1.92
CA LEU A 42 -1.38 -11.69 1.84
C LEU A 42 -1.07 -10.73 0.69
N PHE A 43 0.20 -10.42 0.46
CA PHE A 43 0.60 -9.65 -0.70
C PHE A 43 0.22 -10.34 -2.01
N GLU A 44 0.45 -11.65 -2.14
CA GLU A 44 0.02 -12.41 -3.32
C GLU A 44 -1.51 -12.42 -3.46
N ASP A 45 -2.25 -12.59 -2.36
CA ASP A 45 -3.71 -12.58 -2.35
C ASP A 45 -4.27 -11.22 -2.79
N GLU A 46 -3.76 -10.11 -2.23
CA GLU A 46 -4.11 -8.75 -2.62
C GLU A 46 -3.72 -8.46 -4.08
N LEU A 47 -2.52 -8.87 -4.49
CA LEU A 47 -2.03 -8.71 -5.85
C LEU A 47 -2.94 -9.41 -6.88
N ASN A 48 -3.40 -10.62 -6.55
CA ASN A 48 -4.28 -11.41 -7.41
C ASN A 48 -5.74 -10.92 -7.39
N ALA A 49 -6.18 -10.26 -6.31
CA ALA A 49 -7.51 -9.67 -6.20
C ALA A 49 -7.67 -8.42 -7.07
N ILE A 50 -6.58 -7.69 -7.32
CA ILE A 50 -6.60 -6.47 -8.13
C ILE A 50 -6.82 -6.83 -9.62
N PRO A 51 -7.88 -6.29 -10.26
CA PRO A 51 -8.19 -6.58 -11.66
C PRO A 51 -7.33 -5.74 -12.61
N TRP A 52 -6.02 -5.98 -12.61
CA TRP A 52 -5.04 -5.24 -13.41
C TRP A 52 -5.48 -5.09 -14.87
N THR A 53 -5.36 -3.88 -15.41
CA THR A 53 -5.73 -3.60 -16.81
C THR A 53 -4.58 -3.89 -17.79
N LEU A 54 -3.39 -4.21 -17.25
CA LEU A 54 -2.18 -4.54 -18.01
C LEU A 54 -2.09 -6.04 -18.30
N ALA A 55 -1.38 -6.39 -19.37
CA ALA A 55 -1.05 -7.77 -19.68
C ALA A 55 -0.19 -8.41 -18.57
N PRO A 56 -0.30 -9.73 -18.31
CA PRO A 56 0.42 -10.39 -17.21
C PRO A 56 1.95 -10.20 -17.24
N ASP A 57 2.55 -10.14 -18.42
CA ASP A 57 4.00 -9.91 -18.57
C ASP A 57 4.40 -8.48 -18.15
N LYS A 58 3.54 -7.50 -18.42
CA LYS A 58 3.72 -6.11 -17.95
C LYS A 58 3.53 -6.02 -16.43
N VAL A 59 2.53 -6.70 -15.87
CA VAL A 59 2.32 -6.75 -14.41
C VAL A 59 3.56 -7.35 -13.74
N MET A 60 4.11 -8.45 -14.27
CA MET A 60 5.34 -9.05 -13.74
C MET A 60 6.54 -8.08 -13.79
N LYS A 61 6.73 -7.37 -14.91
CA LYS A 61 7.78 -6.33 -15.02
C LYS A 61 7.58 -5.21 -14.00
N MET A 62 6.33 -4.83 -13.76
CA MET A 62 5.96 -3.81 -12.77
C MET A 62 6.28 -4.28 -11.34
N VAL A 63 5.97 -5.53 -10.99
CA VAL A 63 6.37 -6.14 -9.71
C VAL A 63 7.89 -6.08 -9.53
N MET A 64 8.66 -6.48 -10.54
CA MET A 64 10.12 -6.47 -10.49
C MET A 64 10.67 -5.04 -10.31
N ALA A 65 10.16 -4.09 -11.08
CA ALA A 65 10.59 -2.68 -10.98
C ALA A 65 10.21 -2.06 -9.63
N ALA A 66 9.01 -2.35 -9.12
CA ALA A 66 8.55 -1.88 -7.82
C ALA A 66 9.41 -2.48 -6.70
N ARG A 67 9.77 -3.76 -6.78
CA ARG A 67 10.71 -4.40 -5.86
C ARG A 67 12.05 -3.69 -5.86
N ASP A 68 12.64 -3.45 -7.02
CA ASP A 68 13.94 -2.76 -7.09
C ASP A 68 13.89 -1.37 -6.46
N ARG A 69 12.81 -0.62 -6.69
CA ARG A 69 12.60 0.72 -6.11
C ARG A 69 12.43 0.67 -4.59
N VAL A 70 11.61 -0.25 -4.08
CA VAL A 70 11.34 -0.42 -2.65
C VAL A 70 12.60 -0.86 -1.91
N PHE A 71 13.28 -1.91 -2.40
CA PHE A 71 14.47 -2.47 -1.75
C PHE A 71 15.71 -1.59 -1.89
N ALA A 72 15.73 -0.66 -2.85
CA ALA A 72 16.75 0.40 -2.90
C ALA A 72 16.65 1.35 -1.68
N ARG A 73 15.49 1.46 -1.02
CA ARG A 73 15.28 2.31 0.16
C ARG A 73 15.70 1.56 1.42
N LYS A 74 16.81 2.00 2.00
CA LYS A 74 17.42 1.36 3.15
C LYS A 74 17.02 2.07 4.44
N THR A 75 16.72 3.34 4.43
CA THR A 75 16.40 4.08 5.66
C THR A 75 14.90 4.31 5.81
N PRO A 76 14.39 4.52 7.04
CA PRO A 76 13.01 4.93 7.25
C PRO A 76 12.65 6.22 6.49
N ALA A 77 13.55 7.21 6.49
CA ALA A 77 13.35 8.47 5.75
C ALA A 77 13.19 8.26 4.23
N GLU A 78 13.97 7.34 3.66
CA GLU A 78 13.85 6.95 2.25
C GLU A 78 12.53 6.24 1.95
N ALA A 79 12.03 5.40 2.86
CA ALA A 79 10.72 4.78 2.74
C ALA A 79 9.59 5.82 2.80
N THR A 80 9.64 6.74 3.76
CA THR A 80 8.67 7.86 3.86
C THR A 80 8.69 8.74 2.61
N SER A 81 9.86 9.03 2.04
CA SER A 81 9.96 9.79 0.79
C SER A 81 9.35 9.04 -0.40
N LEU A 82 9.48 7.70 -0.45
CA LEU A 82 8.81 6.89 -1.46
C LEU A 82 7.28 6.97 -1.30
N VAL A 83 6.76 6.92 -0.06
CA VAL A 83 5.33 7.08 0.20
C VAL A 83 4.80 8.43 -0.29
N GLN A 84 5.56 9.51 -0.09
CA GLN A 84 5.20 10.82 -0.64
C GLN A 84 5.12 10.81 -2.18
N GLN A 85 6.12 10.21 -2.85
CA GLN A 85 6.12 10.05 -4.32
C GLN A 85 4.99 9.16 -4.84
N ILE A 86 4.56 8.18 -4.05
CA ILE A 86 3.36 7.37 -4.34
C ILE A 86 2.11 8.26 -4.26
N GLY A 87 1.97 9.03 -3.18
CA GLY A 87 0.86 9.98 -2.97
C GLY A 87 0.74 11.02 -4.09
N GLU A 88 1.86 11.49 -4.64
CA GLU A 88 1.86 12.42 -5.80
C GLU A 88 1.29 11.79 -7.08
N ARG A 89 1.48 10.47 -7.29
CA ARG A 89 0.99 9.75 -8.48
C ARG A 89 -0.47 9.33 -8.36
N LEU A 90 -0.89 8.91 -7.17
CA LEU A 90 -2.27 8.52 -6.90
C LEU A 90 -3.04 9.76 -6.49
N THR A 91 -3.84 10.37 -7.37
CA THR A 91 -4.56 11.62 -7.05
C THR A 91 -6.01 11.41 -6.63
N ASP A 92 -6.57 10.23 -6.90
CA ASP A 92 -7.97 9.92 -6.56
C ASP A 92 -8.09 9.58 -5.05
N PRO A 93 -8.88 10.33 -4.27
CA PRO A 93 -9.03 10.09 -2.83
C PRO A 93 -9.61 8.71 -2.51
N SER A 94 -10.58 8.22 -3.30
CA SER A 94 -11.18 6.92 -3.04
C SER A 94 -10.18 5.78 -3.26
N LEU A 95 -9.36 5.86 -4.31
CA LEU A 95 -8.30 4.90 -4.58
C LEU A 95 -7.24 4.94 -3.47
N ARG A 96 -6.84 6.13 -3.02
CA ARG A 96 -5.89 6.28 -1.89
C ARG A 96 -6.36 5.56 -0.64
N THR A 97 -7.63 5.72 -0.24
CA THR A 97 -8.20 5.03 0.92
C THR A 97 -8.17 3.51 0.74
N LYS A 98 -8.48 3.00 -0.46
CA LYS A 98 -8.41 1.56 -0.78
C LYS A 98 -6.98 1.02 -0.75
N VAL A 99 -6.03 1.76 -1.31
CA VAL A 99 -4.60 1.40 -1.26
C VAL A 99 -4.09 1.39 0.19
N TYR A 100 -4.50 2.37 1.00
CA TYR A 100 -4.17 2.40 2.42
C TYR A 100 -4.71 1.17 3.16
N HIS A 101 -5.98 0.81 2.91
CA HIS A 101 -6.60 -0.37 3.49
C HIS A 101 -5.85 -1.67 3.11
N ALA A 102 -5.48 -1.83 1.84
CA ALA A 102 -4.69 -2.99 1.40
C ALA A 102 -3.30 -3.04 2.07
N VAL A 103 -2.62 -1.90 2.20
CA VAL A 103 -1.35 -1.80 2.94
C VAL A 103 -1.53 -2.17 4.41
N ALA A 104 -2.58 -1.66 5.06
CA ALA A 104 -2.90 -1.96 6.46
C ALA A 104 -3.19 -3.46 6.66
N THR A 105 -3.93 -4.07 5.75
CA THR A 105 -4.25 -5.51 5.76
C THR A 105 -2.99 -6.36 5.74
N ILE A 106 -2.01 -6.00 4.89
CA ILE A 106 -0.72 -6.72 4.83
C ILE A 106 0.10 -6.49 6.11
N MET A 107 0.20 -5.26 6.59
CA MET A 107 1.01 -4.93 7.78
C MET A 107 0.45 -5.45 9.10
N LEU A 108 -0.85 -5.75 9.18
CA LEU A 108 -1.49 -6.22 10.40
C LEU A 108 -1.47 -7.76 10.56
N THR A 109 -0.82 -8.48 9.64
CA THR A 109 -0.87 -9.95 9.58
C THR A 109 -0.45 -10.63 10.88
N ASP A 110 0.57 -10.09 11.55
CA ASP A 110 1.13 -10.65 12.79
C ASP A 110 0.56 -10.01 14.07
N HIS A 111 -0.42 -9.11 13.92
CA HIS A 111 -1.05 -8.33 14.99
C HIS A 111 -0.09 -7.46 15.82
N ASP A 112 1.14 -7.19 15.34
CA ASP A 112 2.10 -6.34 16.05
C ASP A 112 2.75 -5.31 15.11
N ILE A 113 2.19 -4.10 15.07
CA ILE A 113 2.74 -3.01 14.26
C ILE A 113 3.99 -2.44 14.95
N THR A 114 5.15 -2.70 14.38
CA THR A 114 6.43 -2.15 14.81
C THR A 114 6.48 -0.62 14.65
N ASP A 115 7.38 0.05 15.39
CA ASP A 115 7.60 1.51 15.24
C ASP A 115 7.85 1.95 13.79
N ARG A 116 8.44 1.07 12.97
CA ARG A 116 8.74 1.35 11.58
C ARG A 116 7.50 1.27 10.69
N GLU A 117 6.66 0.27 10.86
CA GLU A 117 5.36 0.20 10.17
C GLU A 117 4.45 1.35 10.62
N GLN A 118 4.48 1.72 11.91
CA GLN A 118 3.75 2.88 12.39
C GLN A 118 4.17 4.16 11.65
N GLN A 119 5.47 4.36 11.44
CA GLN A 119 5.97 5.51 10.67
C GLN A 119 5.55 5.47 9.20
N ILE A 120 5.55 4.29 8.56
CA ILE A 120 5.11 4.14 7.16
C ILE A 120 3.60 4.39 7.05
N MET A 121 2.80 3.85 7.96
CA MET A 121 1.35 4.06 8.01
C MET A 121 1.00 5.54 8.24
N LYS A 122 1.71 6.23 9.13
CA LYS A 122 1.57 7.69 9.30
C LYS A 122 1.94 8.46 8.04
N ALA A 123 3.04 8.06 7.38
CA ALA A 123 3.45 8.66 6.11
C ALA A 123 2.38 8.48 5.03
N TYR A 124 1.73 7.32 4.98
CA TYR A 124 0.64 7.07 4.05
C TYR A 124 -0.56 7.94 4.37
N GLY A 125 -1.00 8.00 5.63
CA GLY A 125 -2.13 8.85 6.04
C GLY A 125 -1.91 10.32 5.63
N ALA A 126 -0.70 10.83 5.86
CA ALA A 126 -0.33 12.20 5.46
C ALA A 126 -0.24 12.37 3.93
N ALA A 127 0.44 11.47 3.21
CA ALA A 127 0.62 11.57 1.76
C ALA A 127 -0.69 11.41 0.98
N PHE A 128 -1.61 10.63 1.52
CA PHE A 128 -2.92 10.40 0.91
C PHE A 128 -3.95 11.44 1.34
N GLY A 129 -3.67 12.22 2.38
CA GLY A 129 -4.59 13.21 2.93
C GLY A 129 -5.79 12.55 3.61
N LEU A 130 -5.58 11.42 4.27
CA LEU A 130 -6.63 10.71 5.01
C LEU A 130 -6.92 11.46 6.31
N GLU A 131 -8.21 11.68 6.58
CA GLU A 131 -8.65 12.25 7.83
C GLU A 131 -8.80 11.16 8.90
N ARG A 132 -8.88 11.54 10.18
CA ARG A 132 -9.07 10.57 11.27
C ARG A 132 -10.30 9.68 11.06
N GLY A 133 -11.38 10.23 10.50
CA GLY A 133 -12.59 9.46 10.18
C GLY A 133 -12.37 8.37 9.12
N ASP A 134 -11.47 8.58 8.15
CA ASP A 134 -11.11 7.56 7.16
C ASP A 134 -10.37 6.40 7.84
N ILE A 135 -9.42 6.74 8.72
CA ILE A 135 -8.63 5.76 9.47
C ILE A 135 -9.53 4.96 10.40
N GLU A 136 -10.44 5.60 11.14
CA GLU A 136 -11.40 4.93 12.03
C GLU A 136 -12.33 3.97 11.29
N ALA A 137 -12.74 4.32 10.07
CA ALA A 137 -13.55 3.44 9.25
C ALA A 137 -12.76 2.18 8.81
N ILE A 138 -11.46 2.34 8.52
CA ILE A 138 -10.57 1.22 8.19
C ILE A 138 -10.28 0.37 9.43
N GLU A 139 -10.02 0.99 10.59
CA GLU A 139 -9.86 0.31 11.89
C GLU A 139 -11.08 -0.56 12.20
N ALA A 140 -12.29 -0.02 12.00
CA ALA A 140 -13.54 -0.74 12.24
C ALA A 140 -13.75 -1.92 11.29
N ASP A 141 -13.29 -1.81 10.03
CA ASP A 141 -13.36 -2.89 9.04
C ASP A 141 -12.36 -4.01 9.33
N LEU A 142 -11.13 -3.64 9.71
CA LEU A 142 -10.05 -4.58 10.03
C LEU A 142 -10.16 -5.16 11.45
N GLY A 143 -10.90 -4.52 12.35
CA GLY A 143 -10.99 -4.90 13.76
C GLY A 143 -9.67 -4.66 14.53
N ALA A 144 -8.88 -3.67 14.11
CA ALA A 144 -7.56 -3.36 14.66
C ALA A 144 -7.31 -1.85 14.72
N ASP A 145 -6.57 -1.38 15.73
CA ASP A 145 -6.21 0.04 15.88
C ASP A 145 -5.05 0.41 14.94
N LEU A 146 -5.14 1.55 14.27
CA LEU A 146 -4.15 2.02 13.31
C LEU A 146 -3.50 3.33 13.78
N PRO A 147 -2.27 3.62 13.31
CA PRO A 147 -1.57 4.85 13.67
C PRO A 147 -2.29 6.07 13.08
N SER A 148 -2.69 7.02 13.94
CA SER A 148 -3.25 8.29 13.48
C SER A 148 -2.23 9.10 12.66
N PRO A 149 -2.66 9.74 11.55
CA PRO A 149 -1.82 10.69 10.81
C PRO A 149 -1.39 11.82 11.74
N SER A 150 -0.14 12.29 11.58
CA SER A 150 0.48 13.30 12.46
C SER A 150 0.15 14.72 12.01
#